data_AF-A0A951PKN5-F1
#
_entry.id   AF-A0A951PKN5-F1
#
_cell.length_a   1.000
_cell.length_b   1.000
_cell.length_c   1.000
_cell.angle_alpha   90.00
_cell.angle_beta   90.00
_cell.angle_gamma   90.00
#
_symmetry.space_group_name_H-M   'P 1'
#
loop_
_entity.id
_entity.type
_entity.pdbx_description
1 polymer ?
#
loop_
_entity_poly.entity_id
_entity_poly.type
_entity_poly.pdbx_seq_one_letter_code
_entity_poly.pdbx_strand_id
1 'polypeptide(L)'
;MFQELLNTVKVKTSTVRALIQTNERLREIVFGKGSVTRQQSDEDTELTVLMKGVPGVTEWRVYDHCAVVTHLYAIYERFVENLITDWVRLLPSIFPRYVDLEETIQNTHRTGVGRLLCDLKKNRFEHLSIDQVVQGLFRGVTGEEEYALLPDAFLLHEQNLWKGVLEKLLADAGIQNAWGWVEKHRAVKHFLEVRVSENTAEGELNELITYRNEAAHGTVIDNFLGSNALLELCEFIETLCQALAELVTYQVIERQKSIGQVREIGRITQWFKKPRAAVANVEETTLSVRGSLFLVGEAYCQFATIESIRINDVDQETVKITSGMEVGLKFNVDAREGLRLYKVE
;
A
#
# COMPACT_ATOMS: atom_id res chain seq x y z
N MET A 1 -3.97 3.98 9.94
CA MET A 1 -2.61 4.51 10.15
C MET A 1 -1.98 4.93 8.83
N PHE A 2 -1.75 4.04 7.87
CA PHE A 2 -1.13 4.37 6.57
C PHE A 2 -2.13 4.80 5.47
N GLN A 3 -3.25 5.42 5.86
CA GLN A 3 -4.33 5.75 4.93
C GLN A 3 -3.93 6.85 3.95
N GLU A 4 -3.12 7.81 4.37
CA GLU A 4 -2.62 8.88 3.49
C GLU A 4 -1.70 8.36 2.39
N LEU A 5 -0.86 7.36 2.69
CA LEU A 5 -0.04 6.68 1.68
C LEU A 5 -0.93 5.97 0.65
N LEU A 6 -1.95 5.25 1.10
CA LEU A 6 -2.91 4.58 0.22
C LEU A 6 -3.74 5.58 -0.60
N ASN A 7 -4.13 6.71 -0.03
CA ASN A 7 -4.81 7.78 -0.76
C ASN A 7 -3.90 8.35 -1.86
N THR A 8 -2.62 8.55 -1.56
CA THR A 8 -1.63 9.00 -2.55
C THR A 8 -1.49 8.02 -3.71
N VAL A 9 -1.40 6.71 -3.41
CA VAL A 9 -1.39 5.66 -4.44
C VAL A 9 -2.65 5.76 -5.30
N LYS A 10 -3.84 5.76 -4.68
CA LYS A 10 -5.14 5.83 -5.39
C LYS A 10 -5.27 7.06 -6.28
N VAL A 11 -4.82 8.22 -5.83
CA VAL A 11 -4.85 9.45 -6.64
C VAL A 11 -3.95 9.30 -7.86
N LYS A 12 -2.70 8.84 -7.67
CA LYS A 12 -1.74 8.68 -8.76
C LYS A 12 -2.17 7.61 -9.77
N THR A 13 -2.64 6.46 -9.33
CA THR A 13 -3.18 5.41 -10.20
C THR A 13 -4.46 5.85 -10.90
N SER A 14 -5.33 6.63 -10.25
CA SER A 14 -6.50 7.23 -10.92
C SER A 14 -6.11 8.18 -12.06
N THR A 15 -5.06 8.99 -11.88
CA THR A 15 -4.49 9.80 -12.95
C THR A 15 -3.97 8.92 -14.10
N VAL A 16 -3.24 7.84 -13.80
CA VAL A 16 -2.76 6.89 -14.82
C VAL A 16 -3.93 6.25 -15.57
N ARG A 17 -4.99 5.80 -14.89
CA ARG A 17 -6.21 5.27 -15.52
C ARG A 17 -6.86 6.28 -16.46
N ALA A 18 -6.98 7.53 -16.02
CA ALA A 18 -7.56 8.60 -16.83
C ALA A 18 -6.74 8.85 -18.11
N LEU A 19 -5.41 8.81 -18.02
CA LEU A 19 -4.52 8.94 -19.19
C LEU A 19 -4.68 7.76 -20.16
N ILE A 20 -4.69 6.52 -19.67
CA ILE A 20 -4.91 5.32 -20.48
C ILE A 20 -6.23 5.43 -21.25
N GLN A 21 -7.33 5.75 -20.54
CA GLN A 21 -8.66 5.86 -21.14
C GLN A 21 -8.76 7.02 -22.13
N THR A 22 -8.13 8.15 -21.82
CA THR A 22 -8.11 9.32 -22.72
C THR A 22 -7.37 8.98 -24.00
N ASN A 23 -6.17 8.40 -23.91
CA ASN A 23 -5.39 8.03 -25.08
C ASN A 23 -6.08 6.94 -25.91
N GLU A 24 -6.76 5.98 -25.28
CA GLU A 24 -7.52 4.97 -26.01
C GLU A 24 -8.69 5.59 -26.79
N ARG A 25 -9.46 6.47 -26.16
CA ARG A 25 -10.54 7.22 -26.84
C ARG A 25 -10.02 8.06 -27.99
N LEU A 26 -8.89 8.74 -27.81
CA LEU A 26 -8.27 9.52 -28.88
C LEU A 26 -7.84 8.62 -30.04
N ARG A 27 -7.23 7.46 -29.77
CA ARG A 27 -6.91 6.48 -30.80
C ARG A 27 -8.15 5.98 -31.54
N GLU A 28 -9.24 5.69 -30.85
CA GLU A 28 -10.51 5.30 -31.48
C GLU A 28 -11.07 6.39 -32.38
N ILE A 29 -10.94 7.66 -31.99
CA ILE A 29 -11.37 8.81 -32.80
C ILE A 29 -10.51 8.95 -34.07
N VAL A 30 -9.18 8.80 -33.93
CA VAL A 30 -8.23 9.03 -35.02
C VAL A 30 -8.18 7.85 -36.00
N PHE A 31 -8.17 6.62 -35.50
CA PHE A 31 -7.93 5.40 -36.29
C PHE A 31 -9.16 4.49 -36.41
N GLY A 32 -10.27 4.82 -35.74
CA GLY A 32 -11.50 4.03 -35.79
C GLY A 32 -12.26 4.18 -37.11
N LYS A 33 -13.28 3.32 -37.30
CA LYS A 33 -14.05 3.20 -38.56
C LYS A 33 -14.70 4.51 -39.06
N GLY A 34 -14.88 5.51 -38.20
CA GLY A 34 -15.43 6.83 -38.54
C GLY A 34 -14.40 7.88 -39.00
N SER A 35 -13.10 7.58 -38.96
CA SER A 35 -12.05 8.53 -39.39
C SER A 35 -12.00 8.72 -40.91
N VAL A 36 -12.34 7.66 -41.66
CA VAL A 36 -12.42 7.66 -43.13
C VAL A 36 -13.47 8.65 -43.65
N THR A 37 -14.55 8.88 -42.89
CA THR A 37 -15.63 9.79 -43.27
C THR A 37 -15.33 11.27 -43.00
N ARG A 38 -14.37 11.58 -42.10
CA ARG A 38 -13.97 12.97 -41.76
C ARG A 38 -12.88 13.55 -42.65
N GLN A 39 -12.12 12.70 -43.34
CA GLN A 39 -11.10 13.15 -44.31
C GLN A 39 -11.73 13.78 -45.58
N GLN A 40 -13.06 13.74 -45.74
CA GLN A 40 -13.77 14.28 -46.89
C GLN A 40 -14.43 15.65 -46.65
N SER A 41 -14.38 16.21 -45.44
CA SER A 41 -14.85 17.58 -45.17
C SER A 41 -13.66 18.53 -45.07
N ASP A 42 -13.54 19.45 -46.04
CA ASP A 42 -12.49 20.47 -46.21
C ASP A 42 -12.51 21.59 -45.15
N GLU A 43 -13.00 21.33 -43.93
CA GLU A 43 -12.89 22.29 -42.83
C GLU A 43 -11.57 22.07 -42.06
N ASP A 44 -10.65 23.02 -42.21
CA ASP A 44 -9.45 23.18 -41.38
C ASP A 44 -9.85 23.55 -39.94
N THR A 45 -10.34 22.55 -39.21
CA THR A 45 -10.61 22.66 -37.78
C THR A 45 -9.34 22.42 -36.96
N GLU A 46 -9.26 22.96 -35.75
CA GLU A 46 -8.17 22.65 -34.80
C GLU A 46 -8.01 21.13 -34.59
N LEU A 47 -9.11 20.38 -34.68
CA LEU A 47 -9.11 18.91 -34.60
C LEU A 47 -8.40 18.27 -35.80
N THR A 48 -8.59 18.79 -37.02
CA THR A 48 -7.89 18.34 -38.23
C THR A 48 -6.37 18.57 -38.12
N VAL A 49 -5.96 19.70 -37.52
CA VAL A 49 -4.55 20.01 -37.25
C VAL A 49 -3.96 19.05 -36.21
N LEU A 50 -4.68 18.80 -35.11
CA LEU A 50 -4.27 17.83 -34.09
C LEU A 50 -4.11 16.42 -34.68
N MET A 51 -5.03 15.99 -35.54
CA MET A 51 -4.96 14.68 -36.20
C MET A 51 -3.76 14.52 -37.14
N LYS A 52 -3.22 15.61 -37.72
CA LYS A 52 -2.01 15.55 -38.55
C LYS A 52 -0.73 15.35 -37.72
N GLY A 53 -0.76 15.69 -36.43
CA GLY A 53 0.41 15.63 -35.53
C GLY A 53 0.51 14.36 -34.67
N VAL A 54 -0.45 13.44 -34.78
CA VAL A 54 -0.44 12.21 -33.97
C VAL A 54 0.56 11.17 -34.52
N PRO A 55 1.24 10.40 -33.66
CA PRO A 55 2.10 9.31 -34.09
C PRO A 55 1.30 8.16 -34.71
N GLY A 56 2.01 7.23 -35.36
CA GLY A 56 1.41 5.96 -35.80
C GLY A 56 0.81 5.18 -34.64
N VAL A 57 -0.22 4.37 -34.92
CA VAL A 57 -1.01 3.68 -33.88
C VAL A 57 -0.14 2.77 -33.00
N THR A 58 0.85 2.11 -33.59
CA THR A 58 1.77 1.21 -32.88
C THR A 58 2.73 2.01 -32.01
N GLU A 59 3.35 3.05 -32.56
CA GLU A 59 4.29 3.92 -31.85
C GLU A 59 3.60 4.61 -30.66
N TRP A 60 2.34 5.04 -30.83
CA TRP A 60 1.56 5.60 -29.75
C TRP A 60 1.33 4.57 -28.63
N ARG A 61 0.94 3.35 -28.98
CA ARG A 61 0.69 2.30 -27.99
C ARG A 61 1.95 1.90 -27.24
N VAL A 62 3.09 1.81 -27.92
CA VAL A 62 4.40 1.56 -27.30
C VAL A 62 4.74 2.69 -26.33
N TYR A 63 4.55 3.95 -26.74
CA TYR A 63 4.80 5.10 -25.87
C TYR A 63 3.93 5.06 -24.59
N ASP A 64 2.62 4.82 -24.76
CA ASP A 64 1.69 4.70 -23.64
C ASP A 64 2.08 3.57 -22.69
N HIS A 65 2.40 2.40 -23.24
CA HIS A 65 2.87 1.26 -22.46
C HIS A 65 4.08 1.63 -21.62
N CYS A 66 5.15 2.16 -22.24
CA CYS A 66 6.38 2.56 -21.55
C CYS A 66 6.12 3.58 -20.45
N ALA A 67 5.31 4.61 -20.76
CA ALA A 67 4.98 5.65 -19.80
C ALA A 67 4.22 5.07 -18.61
N VAL A 68 3.21 4.24 -18.84
CA VAL A 68 2.37 3.67 -17.79
C VAL A 68 3.16 2.74 -16.89
N VAL A 69 3.89 1.75 -17.43
CA VAL A 69 4.61 0.77 -16.60
C VAL A 69 5.71 1.42 -15.77
N THR A 70 6.40 2.42 -16.33
CA THR A 70 7.41 3.20 -15.60
C THR A 70 6.79 3.98 -14.44
N HIS A 71 5.65 4.64 -14.66
CA HIS A 71 4.96 5.38 -13.61
C HIS A 71 4.37 4.48 -12.53
N LEU A 72 3.77 3.33 -12.92
CA LEU A 72 3.22 2.37 -11.96
C LEU A 72 4.30 1.77 -11.07
N TYR A 73 5.44 1.39 -11.64
CA TYR A 73 6.58 0.94 -10.84
C TYR A 73 7.08 2.02 -9.87
N ALA A 74 7.21 3.27 -10.33
CA ALA A 74 7.63 4.38 -9.47
C ALA A 74 6.63 4.66 -8.33
N ILE A 75 5.33 4.51 -8.57
CA ILE A 75 4.29 4.62 -7.52
C ILE A 75 4.48 3.52 -6.48
N TYR A 76 4.68 2.29 -6.91
CA TYR A 76 4.89 1.14 -6.05
C TYR A 76 6.17 1.27 -5.21
N GLU A 77 7.29 1.59 -5.85
CA GLU A 77 8.59 1.75 -5.18
C GLU A 77 8.54 2.84 -4.12
N ARG A 78 8.01 4.02 -4.49
CA ARG A 78 7.87 5.13 -3.54
C ARG A 78 6.93 4.78 -2.39
N PHE A 79 5.87 4.02 -2.64
CA PHE A 79 4.96 3.59 -1.58
C PHE A 79 5.69 2.69 -0.57
N VAL A 80 6.46 1.70 -1.03
CA VAL A 80 7.22 0.79 -0.15
C VAL A 80 8.23 1.57 0.69
N GLU A 81 9.01 2.46 0.07
CA GLU A 81 9.99 3.30 0.78
C GLU A 81 9.33 4.16 1.87
N ASN A 82 8.22 4.82 1.53
CA ASN A 82 7.48 5.65 2.48
C ASN A 82 6.85 4.81 3.60
N LEU A 83 6.33 3.63 3.29
CA LEU A 83 5.73 2.73 4.27
C LEU A 83 6.76 2.26 5.30
N ILE A 84 7.95 1.85 4.84
CA ILE A 84 9.08 1.48 5.71
C ILE A 84 9.54 2.70 6.51
N THR A 85 9.60 3.88 5.89
CA THR A 85 10.00 5.12 6.55
C THR A 85 9.08 5.47 7.71
N ASP A 86 7.76 5.48 7.47
CA ASP A 86 6.77 5.81 8.50
C ASP A 86 6.77 4.77 9.62
N TRP A 87 6.93 3.49 9.26
CA TRP A 87 7.09 2.41 10.23
C TRP A 87 8.30 2.60 11.14
N VAL A 88 9.48 2.78 10.55
CA VAL A 88 10.74 2.94 11.29
C VAL A 88 10.69 4.17 12.21
N ARG A 89 10.09 5.27 11.76
CA ARG A 89 9.88 6.48 12.57
C ARG A 89 8.92 6.28 13.74
N LEU A 90 7.98 5.35 13.64
CA LEU A 90 7.03 5.05 14.71
C LEU A 90 7.67 4.21 15.82
N LEU A 91 8.67 3.39 15.51
CA LEU A 91 9.25 2.43 16.47
C LEU A 91 9.75 3.06 17.78
N PRO A 92 10.45 4.20 17.80
CA PRO A 92 10.88 4.82 19.06
C PRO A 92 9.73 5.23 19.99
N SER A 93 8.53 5.53 19.45
CA SER A 93 7.36 5.82 20.27
C SER A 93 6.72 4.57 20.88
N ILE A 94 6.95 3.40 20.28
CA ILE A 94 6.49 2.11 20.79
C ILE A 94 7.52 1.54 21.77
N PHE A 95 8.81 1.67 21.45
CA PHE A 95 9.94 1.22 22.27
C PHE A 95 10.82 2.43 22.61
N PRO A 96 10.63 3.08 23.78
CA PRO A 96 11.40 4.27 24.13
C PRO A 96 12.90 4.03 24.29
N ARG A 97 13.34 2.77 24.48
CA ARG A 97 14.76 2.41 24.58
C ARG A 97 15.18 1.57 23.38
N TYR A 98 16.29 1.95 22.76
CA TYR A 98 16.83 1.28 21.58
C TYR A 98 17.10 -0.21 21.79
N VAL A 99 17.53 -0.58 23.00
CA VAL A 99 17.82 -1.97 23.39
C VAL A 99 16.56 -2.86 23.41
N ASP A 100 15.36 -2.26 23.52
CA ASP A 100 14.10 -3.00 23.51
C ASP A 100 13.63 -3.34 22.08
N LEU A 101 14.27 -2.79 21.04
CA LEU A 101 14.01 -3.18 19.65
C LEU A 101 14.48 -4.61 19.38
N GLU A 102 13.86 -5.28 18.42
CA GLU A 102 14.36 -6.57 17.93
C GLU A 102 15.81 -6.47 17.41
N GLU A 103 16.60 -7.51 17.65
CA GLU A 103 18.02 -7.53 17.29
C GLU A 103 18.24 -7.26 15.79
N THR A 104 17.35 -7.78 14.93
CA THR A 104 17.36 -7.52 13.48
C THR A 104 17.30 -6.02 13.19
N ILE A 105 16.40 -5.28 13.82
CA ILE A 105 16.26 -3.82 13.62
C ILE A 105 17.51 -3.10 14.10
N GLN A 106 18.05 -3.48 15.26
CA GLN A 106 19.28 -2.90 15.79
C GLN A 106 20.49 -3.17 14.88
N ASN A 107 20.59 -4.37 14.31
CA ASN A 107 21.64 -4.79 13.39
C ASN A 107 21.56 -4.07 12.05
N THR A 108 20.35 -3.98 11.47
CA THR A 108 20.10 -3.24 10.24
C THR A 108 20.44 -1.78 10.41
N HIS A 109 19.97 -1.13 11.47
CA HIS A 109 20.27 0.29 11.72
C HIS A 109 21.78 0.53 11.87
N ARG A 110 22.49 -0.28 12.67
CA ARG A 110 23.95 -0.17 12.83
C ARG A 110 24.71 -0.32 11.51
N THR A 111 24.39 -1.37 10.75
CA THR A 111 25.04 -1.66 9.47
C THR A 111 24.72 -0.59 8.43
N GLY A 112 23.46 -0.16 8.38
CA GLY A 112 22.98 0.86 7.47
C GLY A 112 23.60 2.22 7.73
N VAL A 113 23.72 2.64 9.00
CA VAL A 113 24.44 3.87 9.38
C VAL A 113 25.90 3.81 8.94
N GLY A 114 26.59 2.68 9.14
CA GLY A 114 27.96 2.50 8.67
C GLY A 114 28.08 2.67 7.14
N ARG A 115 27.15 2.10 6.38
CA ARG A 115 27.11 2.26 4.91
C ARG A 115 26.76 3.68 4.48
N LEU A 116 25.81 4.32 5.14
CA LEU A 116 25.45 5.72 4.88
C LEU A 116 26.67 6.62 5.00
N LEU A 117 27.47 6.47 6.06
CA LEU A 117 28.69 7.27 6.24
C LEU A 117 29.69 7.11 5.08
N CYS A 118 29.78 5.93 4.47
CA CYS A 118 30.59 5.72 3.27
C CYS A 118 30.00 6.39 2.02
N ASP A 119 28.67 6.46 1.94
CA ASP A 119 27.93 6.87 0.76
C ASP A 119 27.33 8.29 0.83
N LEU A 120 27.53 9.03 1.93
CA LEU A 120 26.91 10.35 2.20
C LEU A 120 27.09 11.40 1.08
N LYS A 121 28.08 11.22 0.21
CA LYS A 121 28.34 12.11 -0.94
C LYS A 121 27.50 11.78 -2.18
N LYS A 122 26.74 10.69 -2.19
CA LYS A 122 25.85 10.32 -3.30
C LYS A 122 24.61 11.21 -3.28
N ASN A 123 24.11 11.60 -4.46
CA ASN A 123 22.98 12.53 -4.60
C ASN A 123 21.73 12.12 -3.80
N ARG A 124 21.48 10.81 -3.66
CA ARG A 124 20.33 10.27 -2.90
C ARG A 124 20.38 10.54 -1.38
N PHE A 125 21.51 11.01 -0.85
CA PHE A 125 21.72 11.30 0.57
C PHE A 125 22.10 12.76 0.83
N GLU A 126 21.92 13.65 -0.15
CA GLU A 126 22.24 15.09 -0.01
C GLU A 126 21.44 15.78 1.11
N HIS A 127 20.30 15.21 1.50
CA HIS A 127 19.49 15.70 2.61
C HIS A 127 20.05 15.36 4.00
N LEU A 128 21.08 14.50 4.08
CA LEU A 128 21.65 14.04 5.34
C LEU A 128 22.98 14.72 5.64
N SER A 129 23.14 15.19 6.88
CA SER A 129 24.44 15.59 7.41
C SER A 129 25.15 14.44 8.12
N ILE A 130 26.49 14.49 8.19
CA ILE A 130 27.29 13.54 8.98
C ILE A 130 26.80 13.55 10.44
N ASP A 131 26.55 14.72 11.01
CA ASP A 131 26.10 14.87 12.40
C ASP A 131 24.77 14.15 12.64
N GLN A 132 23.80 14.30 11.72
CA GLN A 132 22.51 13.60 11.82
C GLN A 132 22.68 12.08 11.79
N VAL A 133 23.52 11.58 10.89
CA VAL A 133 23.75 10.13 10.73
C VAL A 133 24.44 9.54 11.97
N VAL A 134 25.45 10.23 12.51
CA VAL A 134 26.17 9.78 13.71
C VAL A 134 25.27 9.88 14.95
N GLN A 135 24.54 10.99 15.10
CA GLN A 135 23.72 11.24 16.28
C GLN A 135 22.59 10.22 16.44
N GLY A 136 21.95 9.81 15.34
CA GLY A 136 20.88 8.81 15.38
C GLY A 136 21.31 7.48 16.00
N LEU A 137 22.49 6.97 15.62
CA LEU A 137 23.03 5.75 16.21
C LEU A 137 23.59 5.99 17.62
N PHE A 138 24.32 7.10 17.83
CA PHE A 138 24.95 7.40 19.11
C PHE A 138 23.93 7.42 20.25
N ARG A 139 22.84 8.19 20.11
CA ARG A 139 21.78 8.29 21.14
C ARG A 139 21.16 6.94 21.47
N GLY A 140 20.94 6.11 20.45
CA GLY A 140 20.39 4.77 20.64
C GLY A 140 21.32 3.86 21.45
N VAL A 141 22.63 3.87 21.14
CA VAL A 141 23.60 2.98 21.79
C VAL A 141 23.99 3.46 23.20
N THR A 142 23.99 4.77 23.46
CA THR A 142 24.31 5.31 24.79
C THR A 142 23.15 5.27 25.79
N GLY A 143 21.95 4.88 25.33
CA GLY A 143 20.76 4.81 26.18
C GLY A 143 20.21 6.18 26.56
N GLU A 144 20.49 7.21 25.75
CA GLU A 144 19.84 8.52 25.89
C GLU A 144 18.34 8.39 25.61
N GLU A 145 17.53 9.12 26.37
CA GLU A 145 16.09 9.26 26.09
C GLU A 145 15.92 10.00 24.75
N GLU A 146 14.96 9.57 23.91
CA GLU A 146 14.69 10.12 22.57
C GLU A 146 15.71 9.76 21.46
N TYR A 147 16.02 8.47 21.32
CA TYR A 147 16.71 7.99 20.11
C TYR A 147 15.80 8.07 18.89
N ALA A 148 16.39 8.24 17.71
CA ALA A 148 15.70 8.18 16.43
C ALA A 148 16.37 7.15 15.53
N LEU A 149 15.55 6.38 14.81
CA LEU A 149 16.03 5.51 13.74
C LEU A 149 16.11 6.31 12.45
N LEU A 150 17.24 6.23 11.74
CA LEU A 150 17.43 6.83 10.42
C LEU A 150 16.78 5.92 9.35
N PRO A 151 15.67 6.33 8.71
CA PRO A 151 14.99 5.47 7.72
C PRO A 151 15.87 5.11 6.52
N ASP A 152 16.73 6.04 6.09
CA ASP A 152 17.70 5.81 5.01
C ASP A 152 18.63 4.62 5.27
N ALA A 153 18.88 4.27 6.54
CA ALA A 153 19.69 3.11 6.92
C ALA A 153 19.00 1.77 6.58
N PHE A 154 17.67 1.77 6.45
CA PHE A 154 16.85 0.61 6.10
C PHE A 154 16.54 0.52 4.60
N LEU A 155 16.76 1.61 3.84
CA LEU A 155 16.38 1.73 2.42
C LEU A 155 17.59 1.64 1.48
N LEU A 156 18.69 1.03 1.93
CA LEU A 156 19.90 0.82 1.13
C LEU A 156 19.74 -0.34 0.16
N HIS A 157 18.96 -0.13 -0.91
CA HIS A 157 18.89 -1.01 -2.07
C HIS A 157 19.22 -0.27 -3.38
N GLU A 158 19.75 -1.04 -4.34
CA GLU A 158 20.01 -0.60 -5.73
C GLU A 158 19.27 -1.47 -6.75
N GLN A 159 18.67 -2.58 -6.30
CA GLN A 159 17.92 -3.51 -7.13
C GLN A 159 16.46 -3.09 -7.20
N ASN A 160 15.79 -3.42 -8.31
CA ASN A 160 14.34 -3.29 -8.40
C ASN A 160 13.67 -4.11 -7.30
N LEU A 161 12.49 -3.66 -6.87
CA LEU A 161 11.72 -4.28 -5.79
C LEU A 161 10.98 -5.55 -6.25
N TRP A 162 11.72 -6.55 -6.72
CA TRP A 162 11.21 -7.91 -6.86
C TRP A 162 10.77 -8.46 -5.50
N LYS A 163 9.96 -9.53 -5.48
CA LYS A 163 9.52 -10.20 -4.24
C LYS A 163 10.65 -10.35 -3.21
N GLY A 164 11.77 -10.96 -3.59
CA GLY A 164 12.88 -11.21 -2.66
C GLY A 164 13.52 -9.94 -2.11
N VAL A 165 13.58 -8.86 -2.90
CA VAL A 165 14.11 -7.56 -2.45
C VAL A 165 13.13 -6.87 -1.50
N LEU A 166 11.83 -6.89 -1.84
CA LEU A 166 10.77 -6.37 -0.97
C LEU A 166 10.73 -7.10 0.38
N GLU A 167 10.72 -8.43 0.35
CA GLU A 167 10.71 -9.25 1.56
C GLU A 167 11.92 -8.97 2.43
N LYS A 168 13.11 -8.85 1.82
CA LYS A 168 14.32 -8.51 2.54
C LYS A 168 14.24 -7.13 3.19
N LEU A 169 13.79 -6.10 2.48
CA LEU A 169 13.67 -4.75 3.03
C LEU A 169 12.72 -4.70 4.24
N LEU A 170 11.59 -5.38 4.14
CA LEU A 170 10.64 -5.48 5.25
C LEU A 170 11.22 -6.30 6.41
N ALA A 171 11.90 -7.42 6.13
CA ALA A 171 12.54 -8.25 7.14
C ALA A 171 13.67 -7.50 7.88
N ASP A 172 14.47 -6.72 7.15
CA ASP A 172 15.52 -5.85 7.70
C ASP A 172 14.91 -4.75 8.61
N ALA A 173 13.68 -4.32 8.34
CA ALA A 173 12.86 -3.44 9.21
C ALA A 173 12.05 -4.19 10.29
N GLY A 174 12.34 -5.48 10.51
CA GLY A 174 11.72 -6.32 11.53
C GLY A 174 10.34 -6.88 11.17
N ILE A 175 9.96 -6.89 9.90
CA ILE A 175 8.67 -7.43 9.43
C ILE A 175 8.93 -8.70 8.62
N GLN A 176 8.77 -9.85 9.27
CA GLN A 176 9.04 -11.17 8.68
C GLN A 176 7.85 -11.69 7.86
N ASN A 177 8.12 -12.57 6.88
CA ASN A 177 7.12 -13.27 6.07
C ASN A 177 6.10 -12.33 5.38
N ALA A 178 6.57 -11.22 4.84
CA ALA A 178 5.72 -10.23 4.21
C ALA A 178 4.97 -10.77 2.99
N TRP A 179 5.60 -11.60 2.18
CA TRP A 179 4.93 -12.13 0.99
C TRP A 179 3.88 -13.19 1.33
N GLY A 180 4.13 -14.00 2.36
CA GLY A 180 3.11 -14.93 2.88
C GLY A 180 1.84 -14.21 3.35
N TRP A 181 1.96 -12.96 3.83
CA TRP A 181 0.80 -12.10 4.07
C TRP A 181 0.11 -11.66 2.77
N VAL A 182 0.88 -11.20 1.78
CA VAL A 182 0.36 -10.75 0.47
C VAL A 182 -0.46 -11.86 -0.21
N GLU A 183 0.07 -13.08 -0.30
CA GLU A 183 -0.62 -14.22 -0.92
C GLU A 183 -1.93 -14.59 -0.22
N LYS A 184 -2.01 -14.36 1.09
CA LYS A 184 -3.19 -14.64 1.89
C LYS A 184 -4.20 -13.50 1.91
N HIS A 185 -3.78 -12.30 1.51
CA HIS A 185 -4.58 -11.09 1.62
C HIS A 185 -5.84 -11.18 0.74
N ARG A 186 -6.99 -10.81 1.32
CA ARG A 186 -8.29 -10.97 0.66
C ARG A 186 -8.42 -10.21 -0.66
N ALA A 187 -7.81 -9.03 -0.79
CA ALA A 187 -7.93 -8.22 -2.00
C ALA A 187 -7.04 -8.80 -3.10
N VAL A 188 -5.84 -9.27 -2.73
CA VAL A 188 -4.93 -9.98 -3.65
C VAL A 188 -5.59 -11.25 -4.16
N LYS A 189 -6.16 -12.08 -3.28
CA LYS A 189 -6.89 -13.28 -3.69
C LYS A 189 -8.05 -12.95 -4.63
N HIS A 190 -8.86 -11.97 -4.28
CA HIS A 190 -9.98 -11.57 -5.12
C HIS A 190 -9.53 -11.09 -6.51
N PHE A 191 -8.47 -10.27 -6.57
CA PHE A 191 -7.88 -9.82 -7.82
C PHE A 191 -7.45 -11.00 -8.71
N LEU A 192 -6.76 -11.99 -8.13
CA LEU A 192 -6.30 -13.17 -8.86
C LEU A 192 -7.46 -14.10 -9.28
N GLU A 193 -8.48 -14.29 -8.43
CA GLU A 193 -9.64 -15.15 -8.70
C GLU A 193 -10.54 -14.61 -9.81
N VAL A 194 -10.65 -13.28 -9.95
CA VAL A 194 -11.48 -12.64 -10.98
C VAL A 194 -10.81 -12.70 -12.35
N ARG A 195 -9.47 -12.83 -12.40
CA ARG A 195 -8.75 -12.96 -13.67
C ARG A 195 -8.81 -14.40 -14.16
N VAL A 196 -8.96 -14.54 -15.48
CA VAL A 196 -8.92 -15.84 -16.18
C VAL A 196 -7.48 -16.36 -16.28
N SER A 197 -6.47 -15.52 -16.02
CA SER A 197 -5.07 -15.93 -15.97
C SER A 197 -4.77 -16.70 -14.69
N GLU A 198 -4.10 -17.86 -14.81
CA GLU A 198 -3.59 -18.64 -13.67
C GLU A 198 -2.35 -17.99 -13.02
N ASN A 199 -2.25 -16.66 -13.05
CA ASN A 199 -1.06 -15.97 -12.57
C ASN A 199 -1.02 -15.93 -11.03
N THR A 200 0.18 -15.73 -10.49
CA THR A 200 0.39 -15.53 -9.06
C THR A 200 0.63 -14.05 -8.78
N ALA A 201 0.47 -13.60 -7.54
CA ALA A 201 0.84 -12.23 -7.15
C ALA A 201 2.32 -11.92 -7.48
N GLU A 202 3.19 -12.93 -7.41
CA GLU A 202 4.61 -12.79 -7.76
C GLU A 202 4.78 -12.65 -9.27
N GLY A 203 4.03 -13.42 -10.06
CA GLY A 203 4.02 -13.29 -11.51
C GLY A 203 3.57 -11.91 -11.99
N GLU A 204 2.51 -11.35 -11.41
CA GLU A 204 2.04 -10.00 -11.72
C GLU A 204 3.08 -8.91 -11.41
N LEU A 205 3.78 -9.04 -10.26
CA LEU A 205 4.87 -8.13 -9.91
C LEU A 205 6.05 -8.29 -10.88
N ASN A 206 6.41 -9.53 -11.23
CA ASN A 206 7.50 -9.82 -12.15
C ASN A 206 7.21 -9.28 -13.55
N GLU A 207 5.98 -9.39 -14.03
CA GLU A 207 5.54 -8.81 -15.29
C GLU A 207 5.72 -7.29 -15.30
N LEU A 208 5.21 -6.59 -14.28
CA LEU A 208 5.37 -5.14 -14.18
C LEU A 208 6.84 -4.71 -14.23
N ILE A 209 7.70 -5.37 -13.46
CA ILE A 209 9.13 -5.02 -13.39
C ILE A 209 9.83 -5.35 -14.71
N THR A 210 9.46 -6.46 -15.37
CA THR A 210 9.99 -6.83 -16.69
C THR A 210 9.63 -5.77 -17.72
N TYR A 211 8.35 -5.39 -17.83
CA TYR A 211 7.92 -4.33 -18.75
C TYR A 211 8.60 -2.99 -18.46
N ARG A 212 8.77 -2.63 -17.18
CA ARG A 212 9.51 -1.42 -16.80
C ARG A 212 10.96 -1.46 -17.26
N ASN A 213 11.64 -2.61 -17.14
CA ASN A 213 13.03 -2.73 -17.59
C ASN A 213 13.13 -2.66 -19.11
N GLU A 214 12.24 -3.33 -19.83
CA GLU A 214 12.18 -3.26 -21.30
C GLU A 214 11.94 -1.81 -21.78
N ALA A 215 11.00 -1.10 -21.14
CA ALA A 215 10.73 0.31 -21.42
C ALA A 215 11.95 1.21 -21.17
N ALA A 216 12.73 0.95 -20.12
CA ALA A 216 13.92 1.73 -19.77
C ALA A 216 15.13 1.46 -20.68
N HIS A 217 15.26 0.25 -21.23
CA HIS A 217 16.39 -0.14 -22.07
C HIS A 217 16.21 0.18 -23.56
N GLY A 218 15.04 0.69 -23.97
CA GLY A 218 14.79 1.10 -25.36
C GLY A 218 14.86 -0.06 -26.35
N THR A 219 14.71 -1.30 -25.87
CA THR A 219 14.60 -2.48 -26.71
C THR A 219 13.35 -2.37 -27.59
N VAL A 220 13.36 -2.98 -28.77
CA VAL A 220 12.16 -3.09 -29.60
C VAL A 220 11.10 -3.83 -28.78
N ILE A 221 10.02 -3.13 -28.41
CA ILE A 221 8.93 -3.70 -27.64
C ILE A 221 7.95 -4.32 -28.62
N ASP A 222 8.17 -5.60 -28.92
CA ASP A 222 7.27 -6.38 -29.79
C ASP A 222 5.99 -6.81 -29.05
N ASN A 223 6.02 -6.84 -27.71
CA ASN A 223 4.90 -7.27 -26.87
C ASN A 223 4.49 -6.15 -25.89
N PHE A 224 3.82 -5.11 -26.41
CA PHE A 224 3.27 -4.04 -25.57
C PHE A 224 1.84 -4.37 -25.12
N LEU A 225 1.49 -3.90 -23.92
CA LEU A 225 0.18 -4.13 -23.33
C LEU A 225 -0.91 -3.25 -23.95
N GLY A 226 -2.10 -3.83 -24.15
CA GLY A 226 -3.31 -3.08 -24.46
C GLY A 226 -3.86 -2.32 -23.25
N SER A 227 -4.79 -1.39 -23.49
CA SER A 227 -5.38 -0.53 -22.46
C SER A 227 -5.97 -1.31 -21.28
N ASN A 228 -6.68 -2.40 -21.52
CA ASN A 228 -7.25 -3.23 -20.44
C ASN A 228 -6.16 -3.82 -19.55
N ALA A 229 -5.11 -4.40 -20.12
CA ALA A 229 -4.00 -4.97 -19.35
C ALA A 229 -3.25 -3.90 -18.53
N LEU A 230 -3.10 -2.69 -19.08
CA LEU A 230 -2.54 -1.56 -18.34
C LEU A 230 -3.44 -1.13 -17.16
N LEU A 231 -4.77 -1.15 -17.33
CA LEU A 231 -5.72 -0.87 -16.24
C LEU A 231 -5.68 -1.95 -15.15
N GLU A 232 -5.47 -3.21 -15.53
CA GLU A 232 -5.30 -4.32 -14.59
C GLU A 232 -4.02 -4.15 -13.76
N LEU A 233 -2.91 -3.70 -14.36
CA LEU A 233 -1.69 -3.36 -13.60
C LEU A 233 -1.95 -2.24 -12.58
N CYS A 234 -2.78 -1.24 -12.89
CA CYS A 234 -3.17 -0.21 -11.91
C CYS A 234 -3.90 -0.82 -10.71
N GLU A 235 -4.83 -1.75 -10.95
CA GLU A 235 -5.58 -2.43 -9.89
C GLU A 235 -4.67 -3.35 -9.05
N PHE A 236 -3.75 -4.06 -9.68
CA PHE A 236 -2.75 -4.88 -8.99
C PHE A 236 -1.91 -4.03 -8.03
N ILE A 237 -1.38 -2.88 -8.50
CA ILE A 237 -0.55 -2.01 -7.66
C ILE A 237 -1.32 -1.46 -6.45
N GLU A 238 -2.57 -1.03 -6.63
CA GLU A 238 -3.40 -0.62 -5.50
C GLU A 238 -3.63 -1.74 -4.50
N THR A 239 -3.87 -2.95 -5.00
CA THR A 239 -4.14 -4.13 -4.19
C THR A 239 -2.91 -4.57 -3.40
N LEU A 240 -1.73 -4.59 -4.03
CA LEU A 240 -0.46 -4.90 -3.39
C LEU A 240 -0.12 -3.86 -2.31
N CYS A 241 -0.24 -2.56 -2.63
CA CYS A 241 0.00 -1.49 -1.66
C CYS A 241 -0.98 -1.58 -0.46
N GLN A 242 -2.25 -1.89 -0.71
CA GLN A 242 -3.21 -2.14 0.37
C GLN A 242 -2.79 -3.32 1.26
N ALA A 243 -2.38 -4.45 0.67
CA ALA A 243 -1.95 -5.62 1.43
C ALA A 243 -0.75 -5.29 2.34
N LEU A 244 0.24 -4.57 1.81
CA LEU A 244 1.42 -4.14 2.56
C LEU A 244 1.08 -3.13 3.67
N ALA A 245 0.22 -2.14 3.41
CA ALA A 245 -0.22 -1.21 4.46
C ALA A 245 -0.94 -1.93 5.62
N GLU A 246 -1.77 -2.93 5.31
CA GLU A 246 -2.45 -3.72 6.34
C GLU A 246 -1.47 -4.61 7.10
N LEU A 247 -0.45 -5.18 6.44
CA LEU A 247 0.62 -5.93 7.11
C LEU A 247 1.35 -5.04 8.13
N VAL A 248 1.79 -3.85 7.71
CA VAL A 248 2.54 -2.96 8.61
C VAL A 248 1.62 -2.46 9.73
N THR A 249 0.35 -2.18 9.44
CA THR A 249 -0.64 -1.85 10.49
C THR A 249 -0.77 -3.00 11.49
N TYR A 250 -0.84 -4.24 11.03
CA TYR A 250 -0.88 -5.41 11.91
C TYR A 250 0.35 -5.49 12.82
N GLN A 251 1.54 -5.24 12.28
CA GLN A 251 2.78 -5.23 13.07
C GLN A 251 2.78 -4.13 14.14
N VAL A 252 2.22 -2.95 13.85
CA VAL A 252 2.03 -1.90 14.86
C VAL A 252 1.15 -2.41 15.99
N ILE A 253 0.00 -3.00 15.66
CA ILE A 253 -0.96 -3.48 16.65
C ILE A 253 -0.38 -4.58 17.53
N GLU A 254 0.32 -5.56 16.95
CA GLU A 254 0.93 -6.64 17.74
C GLU A 254 2.02 -6.11 18.68
N ARG A 255 2.83 -5.16 18.23
CA ARG A 255 3.86 -4.55 19.10
C ARG A 255 3.24 -3.70 20.21
N GLN A 256 2.25 -2.88 19.90
CA GLN A 256 1.50 -2.11 20.91
C GLN A 256 0.75 -3.01 21.90
N LYS A 257 0.24 -4.16 21.44
CA LYS A 257 -0.37 -5.19 22.30
C LYS A 257 0.65 -5.76 23.29
N SER A 258 1.87 -6.05 22.83
CA SER A 258 2.93 -6.63 23.69
C SER A 258 3.34 -5.72 24.86
N ILE A 259 3.12 -4.41 24.74
CA ILE A 259 3.42 -3.39 25.76
C ILE A 259 2.16 -2.84 26.44
N GLY A 260 0.99 -3.41 26.17
CA GLY A 260 -0.28 -3.03 26.82
C GLY A 260 -0.93 -1.73 26.35
N GLN A 261 -0.47 -1.11 25.25
CA GLN A 261 -1.09 0.09 24.66
C GLN A 261 -2.34 -0.23 23.82
N VAL A 262 -2.46 -1.47 23.35
CA VAL A 262 -3.60 -1.94 22.58
C VAL A 262 -4.16 -3.20 23.21
N ARG A 263 -5.48 -3.23 23.38
CA ARG A 263 -6.20 -4.36 23.98
C ARG A 263 -7.15 -5.01 22.97
N GLU A 264 -7.18 -6.34 22.97
CA GLU A 264 -8.24 -7.09 22.30
C GLU A 264 -9.52 -6.97 23.12
N ILE A 265 -10.58 -6.44 22.52
CA ILE A 265 -11.85 -6.15 23.19
C ILE A 265 -12.98 -7.06 22.73
N GLY A 266 -12.75 -8.01 21.82
CA GLY A 266 -13.80 -8.93 21.40
C GLY A 266 -13.60 -9.53 20.02
N ARG A 267 -14.65 -10.19 19.53
CA ARG A 267 -14.66 -10.86 18.22
C ARG A 267 -16.04 -10.78 17.58
N ILE A 268 -16.05 -10.65 16.27
CA ILE A 268 -17.26 -10.73 15.44
C ILE A 268 -17.72 -12.18 15.36
N THR A 269 -18.93 -12.45 15.84
CA THR A 269 -19.58 -13.76 15.83
C THR A 269 -20.50 -13.94 14.63
N GLN A 270 -21.00 -12.86 14.04
CA GLN A 270 -21.88 -12.93 12.87
C GLN A 270 -21.74 -11.69 11.99
N TRP A 271 -21.83 -11.85 10.67
CA TRP A 271 -21.84 -10.75 9.70
C TRP A 271 -23.07 -10.79 8.79
N PHE A 272 -23.78 -9.66 8.71
CA PHE A 272 -24.95 -9.48 7.85
C PHE A 272 -24.59 -8.62 6.63
N LYS A 273 -24.43 -9.28 5.47
CA LYS A 273 -23.99 -8.64 4.22
C LYS A 273 -24.88 -7.49 3.74
N LYS A 274 -26.22 -7.65 3.78
CA LYS A 274 -27.18 -6.63 3.30
C LYS A 274 -27.19 -5.36 4.17
N PRO A 275 -27.37 -5.44 5.50
CA PRO A 275 -27.30 -4.25 6.35
C PRO A 275 -25.87 -3.74 6.61
N ARG A 276 -24.84 -4.51 6.20
CA ARG A 276 -23.41 -4.27 6.48
C ARG A 276 -23.14 -4.09 7.97
N ALA A 277 -23.75 -4.94 8.79
CA ALA A 277 -23.66 -4.91 10.24
C ALA A 277 -23.16 -6.25 10.78
N ALA A 278 -22.46 -6.22 11.91
CA ALA A 278 -21.89 -7.37 12.58
C ALA A 278 -22.48 -7.52 13.98
N VAL A 279 -22.54 -8.75 14.48
CA VAL A 279 -22.70 -9.04 15.91
C VAL A 279 -21.32 -9.36 16.45
N ALA A 280 -20.94 -8.73 17.55
CA ALA A 280 -19.69 -9.00 18.24
C ALA A 280 -19.96 -9.39 19.69
N ASN A 281 -19.21 -10.37 20.17
CA ASN A 281 -19.05 -10.61 21.59
C ASN A 281 -17.89 -9.74 22.08
N VAL A 282 -18.19 -8.84 23.01
CA VAL A 282 -17.27 -7.77 23.42
C VAL A 282 -16.98 -7.89 24.92
N GLU A 283 -15.71 -7.73 25.27
CA GLU A 283 -15.21 -7.67 26.64
C GLU A 283 -15.53 -6.32 27.31
N GLU A 284 -15.27 -6.22 28.61
CA GLU A 284 -15.51 -4.99 29.35
C GLU A 284 -14.75 -3.79 28.74
N THR A 285 -15.51 -2.85 28.17
CA THR A 285 -15.01 -1.61 27.57
C THR A 285 -16.15 -0.61 27.37
N THR A 286 -15.81 0.60 26.91
CA THR A 286 -16.79 1.58 26.45
C THR A 286 -16.69 1.72 24.94
N LEU A 287 -17.81 1.60 24.24
CA LEU A 287 -17.92 1.89 22.80
C LEU A 287 -18.81 3.11 22.58
N SER A 288 -18.45 3.91 21.58
CA SER A 288 -19.23 5.07 21.15
C SER A 288 -19.32 5.10 19.63
N VAL A 289 -20.42 5.65 19.12
CA VAL A 289 -20.54 5.99 17.70
C VAL A 289 -19.47 7.02 17.34
N ARG A 290 -18.87 6.88 16.16
CA ARG A 290 -17.63 7.56 15.72
C ARG A 290 -16.37 7.15 16.48
N GLY A 291 -16.48 6.29 17.49
CA GLY A 291 -15.34 5.60 18.07
C GLY A 291 -14.62 4.77 17.02
N SER A 292 -13.32 4.56 17.22
CA SER A 292 -12.48 3.80 16.29
C SER A 292 -11.83 2.60 16.94
N LEU A 293 -11.63 1.58 16.12
CA LEU A 293 -10.96 0.33 16.51
C LEU A 293 -10.29 -0.31 15.29
N PHE A 294 -9.54 -1.38 15.52
CA PHE A 294 -8.96 -2.21 14.49
C PHE A 294 -9.68 -3.55 14.40
N LEU A 295 -10.00 -3.95 13.17
CA LEU A 295 -10.51 -5.26 12.81
C LEU A 295 -9.33 -6.11 12.34
N VAL A 296 -9.08 -7.26 12.99
CA VAL A 296 -7.89 -8.09 12.74
C VAL A 296 -8.26 -9.55 12.53
N GLY A 297 -7.74 -10.15 11.45
CA GLY A 297 -7.93 -11.55 11.09
C GLY A 297 -6.70 -12.14 10.40
N GLU A 298 -6.85 -13.29 9.73
CA GLU A 298 -5.76 -13.84 8.90
C GLU A 298 -5.54 -12.94 7.68
N ALA A 299 -4.32 -12.40 7.53
CA ALA A 299 -3.95 -11.45 6.46
C ALA A 299 -4.97 -10.30 6.29
N TYR A 300 -5.52 -9.84 7.41
CA TYR A 300 -6.51 -8.78 7.48
C TYR A 300 -6.18 -7.88 8.68
N CYS A 301 -5.99 -6.59 8.43
CA CYS A 301 -5.93 -5.59 9.50
C CYS A 301 -6.43 -4.26 8.97
N GLN A 302 -7.58 -3.81 9.44
CA GLN A 302 -8.17 -2.53 9.00
C GLN A 302 -8.59 -1.67 10.17
N PHE A 303 -8.38 -0.37 10.01
CA PHE A 303 -8.99 0.64 10.87
C PHE A 303 -10.47 0.78 10.52
N ALA A 304 -11.32 0.76 11.54
CA ALA A 304 -12.76 0.86 11.40
C ALA A 304 -13.32 1.92 12.34
N THR A 305 -14.23 2.72 11.81
CA THR A 305 -15.03 3.67 12.58
C THR A 305 -16.41 3.07 12.81
N ILE A 306 -16.88 3.11 14.05
CA ILE A 306 -18.21 2.65 14.44
C ILE A 306 -19.24 3.66 13.92
N GLU A 307 -20.14 3.22 13.04
CA GLU A 307 -21.21 4.05 12.48
C GLU A 307 -22.50 3.98 13.31
N SER A 308 -22.78 2.82 13.91
CA SER A 308 -23.94 2.64 14.79
C SER A 308 -23.72 1.49 15.76
N ILE A 309 -24.33 1.57 16.93
CA ILE A 309 -24.31 0.53 17.97
C ILE A 309 -25.77 0.14 18.28
N ARG A 310 -26.04 -1.16 18.38
CA ARG A 310 -27.35 -1.71 18.79
C ARG A 310 -27.21 -2.72 19.91
N ILE A 311 -28.10 -2.62 20.90
CA ILE A 311 -28.26 -3.62 21.96
C ILE A 311 -29.74 -3.93 22.08
N ASN A 312 -30.10 -5.21 21.95
CA ASN A 312 -31.50 -5.67 21.97
C ASN A 312 -32.39 -4.84 21.02
N ASP A 313 -31.91 -4.63 19.79
CA ASP A 313 -32.56 -3.83 18.73
C ASP A 313 -32.77 -2.34 19.02
N VAL A 314 -32.18 -1.81 20.10
CA VAL A 314 -32.20 -0.38 20.43
C VAL A 314 -30.88 0.28 20.05
N ASP A 315 -30.96 1.36 19.27
CA ASP A 315 -29.80 2.18 18.88
C ASP A 315 -29.19 2.88 20.11
N GLN A 316 -27.87 2.87 20.20
CA GLN A 316 -27.09 3.46 21.30
C GLN A 316 -26.01 4.39 20.74
N GLU A 317 -25.87 5.58 21.33
CA GLU A 317 -24.77 6.50 21.00
C GLU A 317 -23.47 6.13 21.73
N THR A 318 -23.58 5.67 22.98
CA THR A 318 -22.46 5.21 23.79
C THR A 318 -22.95 4.13 24.74
N VAL A 319 -22.17 3.07 24.89
CA VAL A 319 -22.45 1.97 25.80
C VAL A 319 -21.22 1.56 26.60
N LYS A 320 -21.43 1.38 27.91
CA LYS A 320 -20.52 0.63 28.77
C LYS A 320 -20.87 -0.85 28.69
N ILE A 321 -19.97 -1.64 28.15
CA ILE A 321 -20.12 -3.07 27.91
C ILE A 321 -19.61 -3.82 29.14
N THR A 322 -20.35 -4.83 29.56
CA THR A 322 -19.87 -5.84 30.52
C THR A 322 -19.37 -7.06 29.76
N SER A 323 -18.38 -7.77 30.32
CA SER A 323 -17.74 -8.91 29.65
C SER A 323 -18.77 -9.95 29.19
N GLY A 324 -18.67 -10.35 27.92
CA GLY A 324 -19.53 -11.37 27.32
C GLY A 324 -20.83 -10.84 26.69
N MET A 325 -21.07 -9.53 26.68
CA MET A 325 -22.26 -8.96 26.03
C MET A 325 -22.15 -9.02 24.50
N GLU A 326 -23.25 -9.41 23.87
CA GLU A 326 -23.43 -9.28 22.42
C GLU A 326 -23.86 -7.88 22.04
N VAL A 327 -23.16 -7.30 21.06
CA VAL A 327 -23.43 -5.94 20.57
C VAL A 327 -23.50 -5.96 19.06
N GLY A 328 -24.56 -5.35 18.52
CA GLY A 328 -24.69 -5.08 17.10
C GLY A 328 -23.85 -3.85 16.73
N LEU A 329 -22.92 -4.00 15.79
CA LEU A 329 -22.02 -2.94 15.35
C LEU A 329 -22.09 -2.77 13.84
N LYS A 330 -22.18 -1.53 13.39
CA LYS A 330 -21.98 -1.17 11.98
C LYS A 330 -20.68 -0.39 11.85
N PHE A 331 -19.91 -0.71 10.83
CA PHE A 331 -18.62 -0.07 10.54
C PHE A 331 -18.64 0.56 9.15
N ASN A 332 -17.76 1.54 8.94
CA ASN A 332 -17.50 2.10 7.61
C ASN A 332 -16.84 1.11 6.63
N VAL A 333 -16.28 0.02 7.16
CA VAL A 333 -15.66 -1.09 6.41
C VAL A 333 -16.38 -2.40 6.65
N ASP A 334 -16.15 -3.39 5.78
CA ASP A 334 -16.77 -4.71 5.93
C ASP A 334 -16.10 -5.52 7.05
N ALA A 335 -16.90 -5.93 8.03
CA ALA A 335 -16.46 -6.54 9.27
C ALA A 335 -16.88 -8.02 9.30
N ARG A 336 -16.21 -8.82 8.45
CA ARG A 336 -16.46 -10.26 8.25
C ARG A 336 -16.47 -11.04 9.58
N GLU A 337 -17.15 -12.18 9.57
CA GLU A 337 -17.19 -13.09 10.71
C GLU A 337 -15.78 -13.58 11.12
N GLY A 338 -15.56 -13.74 12.42
CA GLY A 338 -14.31 -14.23 12.99
C GLY A 338 -13.23 -13.18 13.22
N LEU A 339 -13.40 -11.95 12.72
CA LEU A 339 -12.46 -10.85 12.96
C LEU A 339 -12.44 -10.46 14.44
N ARG A 340 -11.24 -10.22 14.96
CA ARG A 340 -10.99 -9.71 16.32
C ARG A 340 -11.05 -8.18 16.33
N LEU A 341 -11.52 -7.63 17.44
CA LEU A 341 -11.65 -6.20 17.69
C LEU A 341 -10.52 -5.76 18.61
N TYR A 342 -9.75 -4.75 18.20
CA TYR A 342 -8.66 -4.18 18.98
C TYR A 342 -8.87 -2.69 19.19
N LYS A 343 -8.69 -2.22 20.43
CA LYS A 343 -8.85 -0.82 20.80
C LYS A 343 -7.54 -0.30 21.38
N VAL A 344 -7.15 0.91 20.97
CA VAL A 344 -6.06 1.66 21.58
C VAL A 344 -6.57 2.23 22.90
N GLU A 345 -5.84 2.01 24.00
CA GLU A 345 -6.19 2.49 25.34
C GLU A 345 -6.02 4.02 25.48
#